data_AF-A0A1Y3B787-F1
#
_entry.id   AF-A0A1Y3B787-F1
#
_cell.length_a   1.000
_cell.length_b   1.000
_cell.length_c   1.000
_cell.angle_alpha   90.00
_cell.angle_beta   90.00
_cell.angle_gamma   90.00
#
_symmetry.space_group_name_H-M   'P 1'
#
loop_
_entity.id
_entity.type
_entity.pdbx_description
1 polymer ?
#
loop_
_entity_poly.entity_id
_entity_poly.type
_entity_poly.pdbx_seq_one_letter_code
_entity_poly.pdbx_strand_id
1 'polypeptide(L)'
;MLKNFQFSISFRCKTVPFVELVVAHGSVLTILAISFERYYAICKPLKANYKCTNRRAIITICSLWTVAIIATIPILFGTELVDAIYVDGSIVSACITKANTTWQRLYFIPY
;
A
#
# COMPACT_ATOMS: atom_id res chain seq x y z
N MET A 1 5.55 -14.00 26.14
CA MET A 1 6.02 -12.60 25.93
C MET A 1 6.51 -12.37 24.49
N LEU A 2 7.44 -13.19 23.97
CA LEU A 2 8.00 -13.08 22.61
C LEU A 2 6.97 -13.18 21.46
N LYS A 3 5.94 -14.04 21.57
CA LYS A 3 4.87 -14.16 20.56
C LYS A 3 4.10 -12.85 20.31
N ASN A 4 3.88 -12.05 21.36
CA ASN A 4 3.15 -10.78 21.24
C ASN A 4 3.99 -9.72 20.51
N PHE A 5 5.30 -9.71 20.75
CA PHE A 5 6.24 -8.82 20.09
C PHE A 5 6.39 -9.16 18.60
N GLN A 6 6.51 -10.47 18.30
CA GLN A 6 6.63 -10.99 16.94
C GLN A 6 5.35 -10.70 16.11
N PHE A 7 4.15 -10.87 16.69
CA PHE A 7 2.89 -10.49 16.06
C PHE A 7 2.81 -9.00 15.75
N SER A 8 3.25 -8.14 16.69
CA SER A 8 3.26 -6.69 16.54
C SER A 8 4.18 -6.21 15.40
N ILE A 9 5.36 -6.82 15.26
CA ILE A 9 6.30 -6.54 14.14
C ILE A 9 5.72 -7.00 12.80
N SER A 10 5.10 -8.20 12.79
CA SER A 10 4.48 -8.76 11.59
C SER A 10 3.30 -7.90 11.09
N PHE A 11 2.53 -7.32 12.01
CA PHE A 11 1.46 -6.38 11.67
C PHE A 11 2.04 -5.07 11.13
N ARG A 12 2.99 -4.45 11.83
CA ARG A 12 3.62 -3.19 11.39
C ARG A 12 4.25 -3.32 10.00
N CYS A 13 4.97 -4.39 9.74
CA CYS A 13 5.62 -4.65 8.46
C CYS A 13 4.63 -4.73 7.27
N LYS A 14 3.40 -5.19 7.52
CA LYS A 14 2.33 -5.22 6.51
C LYS A 14 1.65 -3.87 6.36
N THR A 15 1.50 -3.14 7.46
CA THR A 15 0.77 -1.87 7.51
C THR A 15 1.56 -0.70 6.89
N VAL A 16 2.89 -0.68 6.98
CA VAL A 16 3.71 0.40 6.39
C VAL A 16 3.49 0.57 4.88
N PRO A 17 3.68 -0.46 4.03
CA PRO A 17 3.46 -0.33 2.59
C PRO A 17 1.99 -0.07 2.25
N PHE A 18 1.06 -0.56 3.08
CA PHE A 18 -0.36 -0.25 2.97
C PHE A 18 -0.63 1.25 3.14
N VAL A 19 -0.09 1.86 4.20
CA VAL A 19 -0.29 3.29 4.47
C VAL A 19 0.35 4.14 3.37
N GLU A 20 1.55 3.81 2.93
CA GLU A 20 2.25 4.54 1.86
C GLU A 20 1.42 4.58 0.57
N LEU A 21 0.86 3.43 0.19
CA LEU A 21 -0.02 3.32 -0.97
C LEU A 21 -1.33 4.11 -0.78
N VAL A 22 -1.98 3.96 0.38
CA VAL A 22 -3.23 4.68 0.70
C VAL A 22 -3.00 6.20 0.64
N VAL A 23 -1.87 6.69 1.16
CA VAL A 23 -1.52 8.12 1.15
C VAL A 23 -1.28 8.62 -0.28
N ALA A 24 -0.55 7.86 -1.10
CA ALA A 24 -0.36 8.22 -2.52
C ALA A 24 -1.69 8.34 -3.27
N HIS A 25 -2.61 7.38 -3.07
CA HIS A 25 -3.94 7.39 -3.70
C HIS A 25 -4.85 8.48 -3.14
N GLY A 26 -4.81 8.72 -1.82
CA GLY A 26 -5.54 9.79 -1.16
C GLY A 26 -5.11 11.19 -1.63
N SER A 27 -3.83 11.37 -1.93
CA SER A 27 -3.30 12.62 -2.51
C SER A 27 -3.89 12.89 -3.89
N VAL A 28 -3.90 11.89 -4.78
CA VAL A 28 -4.49 12.00 -6.12
C VAL A 28 -5.98 12.34 -6.03
N LEU A 29 -6.73 11.69 -5.13
CA LEU A 29 -8.13 12.00 -4.88
C LEU A 29 -8.35 13.44 -4.43
N THR A 30 -7.52 13.91 -3.51
CA THR A 30 -7.61 15.27 -2.97
C THR A 30 -7.38 16.30 -4.08
N ILE A 31 -6.36 16.09 -4.93
CA ILE A 31 -6.07 16.94 -6.09
C ILE A 31 -7.24 16.93 -7.09
N LEU A 32 -7.80 15.74 -7.38
CA LEU A 32 -8.95 15.61 -8.25
C LEU A 32 -10.16 16.34 -7.68
N ALA A 33 -10.47 16.16 -6.40
CA ALA A 33 -11.59 16.84 -5.73
C ALA A 33 -11.47 18.36 -5.83
N ILE A 34 -10.31 18.92 -5.48
CA ILE A 34 -10.04 20.37 -5.56
C ILE A 34 -10.19 20.86 -7.02
N SER A 35 -9.62 20.14 -7.98
CA SER A 35 -9.70 20.49 -9.40
C SER A 35 -11.16 20.49 -9.88
N PHE A 36 -11.96 19.53 -9.42
CA PHE A 36 -13.38 19.43 -9.75
C PHE A 36 -14.20 20.58 -9.14
N GLU A 37 -13.94 20.94 -7.88
CA GLU A 37 -14.60 22.07 -7.22
C GLU A 37 -14.35 23.38 -7.99
N ARG A 38 -13.10 23.63 -8.39
CA ARG A 38 -12.73 24.82 -9.16
C ARG A 38 -13.33 24.81 -10.57
N TYR A 39 -13.28 23.68 -11.26
CA TYR A 39 -13.88 23.53 -12.58
C TYR A 39 -15.41 23.78 -12.54
N TYR A 40 -16.10 23.29 -11.51
CA TYR A 40 -17.55 23.42 -11.42
C TYR A 40 -18.03 24.79 -10.96
N ALA A 41 -17.33 25.41 -10.01
CA ALA A 41 -17.61 26.78 -9.59
C ALA A 41 -17.54 27.76 -10.78
N ILE A 42 -16.68 27.49 -11.77
CA ILE A 42 -16.54 28.29 -12.98
C ILE A 42 -17.61 27.95 -14.02
N CYS A 43 -17.87 26.66 -14.28
CA CYS A 43 -18.68 26.24 -15.44
C CYS A 43 -20.18 25.97 -15.16
N LYS A 44 -20.57 25.65 -13.92
CA LYS A 44 -21.95 25.26 -13.56
C LYS A 44 -22.25 25.65 -12.09
N PRO A 45 -22.74 26.86 -11.82
CA PRO A 45 -22.81 27.36 -10.44
C PRO A 45 -23.78 26.62 -9.50
N LEU A 46 -24.72 25.78 -9.96
CA LEU A 46 -25.83 25.33 -9.09
C LEU A 46 -26.39 23.90 -9.23
N LYS A 47 -26.02 23.07 -10.21
CA LYS A 47 -26.59 21.70 -10.32
C LYS A 47 -25.68 20.75 -11.07
N ALA A 48 -25.21 19.67 -10.40
CA ALA A 48 -24.91 18.34 -10.99
C ALA A 48 -23.50 17.70 -10.88
N ASN A 49 -22.62 18.00 -9.91
CA ASN A 49 -21.34 17.27 -9.77
C ASN A 49 -21.18 16.33 -8.57
N TYR A 50 -22.11 16.32 -7.61
CA TYR A 50 -22.01 15.44 -6.44
C TYR A 50 -22.08 13.94 -6.79
N LYS A 51 -22.81 13.55 -7.85
CA LYS A 51 -22.97 12.14 -8.24
C LYS A 51 -21.70 11.52 -8.85
N CYS A 52 -20.88 12.30 -9.55
CA CYS A 52 -19.66 11.77 -10.17
C CYS A 52 -18.49 11.71 -9.17
N THR A 53 -18.39 12.68 -8.26
CA THR A 53 -17.40 12.67 -7.17
C THR A 53 -17.61 11.49 -6.22
N ASN A 54 -18.86 11.16 -5.89
CA ASN A 54 -19.18 9.92 -5.17
C ASN A 54 -18.73 8.67 -5.94
N ARG A 55 -18.97 8.61 -7.25
CA ARG A 55 -18.56 7.46 -8.06
C ARG A 55 -17.04 7.29 -8.10
N ARG A 56 -16.27 8.38 -8.20
CA ARG A 56 -14.80 8.35 -8.14
C ARG A 56 -14.28 7.97 -6.75
N ALA A 57 -14.84 8.54 -5.68
CA ALA A 57 -14.50 8.16 -4.32
C ALA A 57 -14.81 6.68 -4.05
N ILE A 58 -15.96 6.18 -4.51
CA ILE A 58 -16.33 4.77 -4.41
C ILE A 58 -15.37 3.88 -5.21
N ILE A 59 -15.03 4.26 -6.45
CA ILE A 59 -14.04 3.53 -7.26
C ILE A 59 -12.70 3.48 -6.53
N THR A 60 -12.26 4.58 -5.92
CA THR A 60 -11.00 4.60 -5.19
C THR A 60 -11.06 3.82 -3.89
N ILE A 61 -12.16 3.87 -3.15
CA ILE A 61 -12.36 2.99 -1.99
C ILE A 61 -12.29 1.54 -2.45
N CYS A 62 -13.02 1.15 -3.48
CA CYS A 62 -12.96 -0.20 -4.05
C CYS A 62 -11.56 -0.59 -4.54
N SER A 63 -10.82 0.32 -5.18
CA SER A 63 -9.46 0.04 -5.64
C SER A 63 -8.49 -0.07 -4.46
N LEU A 64 -8.61 0.77 -3.44
CA LEU A 64 -7.82 0.69 -2.21
C LEU A 64 -8.02 -0.66 -1.52
N TRP A 65 -9.27 -1.11 -1.37
CA TRP A 65 -9.60 -2.43 -0.82
C TRP A 65 -9.01 -3.56 -1.66
N THR A 66 -9.14 -3.47 -2.98
CA THR A 66 -8.62 -4.48 -3.90
C THR A 66 -7.09 -4.56 -3.82
N VAL A 67 -6.39 -3.43 -3.85
CA VAL A 67 -4.93 -3.42 -3.74
C VAL A 67 -4.48 -3.86 -2.34
N ALA A 68 -5.22 -3.52 -1.28
CA ALA A 68 -4.92 -3.99 0.07
C ALA A 68 -4.99 -5.54 0.14
N ILE A 69 -6.04 -6.14 -0.42
CA ILE A 69 -6.19 -7.61 -0.48
C ILE A 69 -5.08 -8.22 -1.34
N ILE A 70 -4.84 -7.67 -2.54
CA ILE A 70 -3.82 -8.19 -3.46
C ILE A 70 -2.41 -8.05 -2.88
N ALA A 71 -2.10 -6.97 -2.16
CA ALA A 71 -0.80 -6.77 -1.53
C ALA A 71 -0.63 -7.65 -0.28
N THR A 72 -1.70 -7.86 0.49
CA THR A 72 -1.62 -8.74 1.66
C THR A 72 -1.40 -10.18 1.28
N ILE A 73 -1.91 -10.69 0.16
CA ILE A 73 -1.70 -12.08 -0.28
C ILE A 73 -0.20 -12.47 -0.39
N PRO A 74 0.63 -11.87 -1.26
CA PRO A 74 2.03 -12.23 -1.44
C PRO A 74 2.87 -11.86 -0.21
N ILE A 75 2.52 -10.80 0.52
CA ILE A 75 3.19 -10.44 1.77
C ILE A 75 2.88 -11.49 2.84
N LEU A 76 1.67 -12.06 2.91
CA LEU A 76 1.33 -13.13 3.86
C LEU A 76 2.22 -14.36 3.64
N PHE A 77 2.47 -14.73 2.38
CA PHE A 77 3.25 -15.92 2.02
C PHE A 77 4.77 -15.68 2.02
N GLY A 78 5.22 -14.47 1.69
CA GLY A 78 6.65 -14.15 1.53
C GLY A 78 7.32 -13.50 2.75
N THR A 79 6.56 -13.20 3.80
CA THR A 79 7.10 -12.55 5.00
C THR A 79 7.51 -13.58 6.04
N GLU A 80 8.81 -13.79 6.17
CA GLU A 80 9.39 -14.53 7.30
C GLU A 80 9.99 -13.53 8.28
N LEU A 81 9.79 -13.76 9.58
CA LEU A 81 10.55 -13.01 10.58
C LEU A 81 11.84 -13.74 10.81
N VAL A 82 12.93 -13.02 10.54
CA VAL A 82 14.28 -13.54 10.66
C VAL A 82 15.02 -12.63 11.62
N ASP A 83 15.76 -13.24 12.53
CA ASP A 83 16.68 -12.52 13.37
C ASP A 83 17.89 -12.15 12.52
N ALA A 84 17.95 -10.88 12.11
CA ALA A 84 19.01 -10.32 11.30
C ALA A 84 20.07 -9.71 12.22
N ILE A 85 21.34 -9.93 11.88
CA ILE A 85 22.45 -9.26 12.53
C ILE A 85 22.56 -7.86 11.90
N TYR A 86 22.30 -6.83 12.70
CA TYR A 86 22.50 -5.44 12.30
C TYR A 86 24.00 -5.14 12.15
N VAL A 87 24.34 -4.06 11.44
CA VAL A 87 25.74 -3.68 11.13
C VAL A 87 26.61 -3.58 12.39
N ASP A 88 26.01 -3.31 13.55
CA ASP A 88 26.64 -3.22 14.87
C ASP A 88 26.79 -4.57 15.61
N GLY A 89 26.54 -5.70 14.95
CA GLY A 89 26.61 -7.04 15.54
C GLY A 89 25.43 -7.40 16.46
N SER A 90 24.45 -6.50 16.61
CA SER A 90 23.24 -6.73 17.42
C SER A 90 22.20 -7.56 16.67
N ILE A 91 21.52 -8.46 17.39
CA ILE A 91 20.47 -9.32 16.82
C ILE A 91 19.14 -8.55 16.88
N VAL A 92 18.56 -8.26 15.71
CA VAL A 92 17.25 -7.61 15.61
C VAL A 92 16.27 -8.47 14.83
N SER A 93 15.06 -8.62 15.34
CA SER A 93 14.00 -9.32 14.61
C SER A 93 13.50 -8.42 13.48
N ALA A 94 14.02 -8.66 12.28
CA ALA A 94 13.66 -7.93 11.08
C ALA A 94 12.53 -8.67 10.36
N CYS A 95 11.60 -7.90 9.83
CA CYS A 95 10.62 -8.41 8.91
C CYS A 95 11.20 -8.31 7.51
N ILE A 96 11.56 -9.45 6.93
CA ILE A 96 12.14 -9.48 5.60
C ILE A 96 11.12 -10.15 4.70
N THR A 97 10.58 -9.38 3.76
CA THR A 97 9.90 -9.97 2.60
C THR A 97 11.00 -10.64 1.80
N LYS A 98 11.05 -11.97 1.80
CA LYS A 98 11.88 -12.69 0.82
C LYS A 98 11.28 -12.35 -0.54
N ALA A 99 11.88 -11.36 -1.20
CA ALA A 99 11.63 -11.07 -2.60
C ALA A 99 12.02 -12.35 -3.34
N ASN A 100 11.03 -13.21 -3.55
CA ASN A 100 11.23 -14.52 -4.15
C ASN A 100 11.97 -14.29 -5.47
N THR A 101 13.20 -14.78 -5.49
CA THR A 101 14.19 -14.77 -6.56
C THR A 101 13.72 -15.51 -7.81
N THR A 102 12.41 -15.71 -8.01
CA THR A 102 11.83 -16.29 -9.23
C THR A 102 11.95 -15.30 -10.41
N TRP A 103 11.76 -14.00 -10.18
CA TRP A 103 12.03 -12.97 -11.21
C TRP A 103 13.52 -12.66 -11.39
N GLN A 104 14.34 -12.80 -10.34
CA GLN A 104 15.80 -12.69 -10.47
C GLN A 104 16.40 -13.90 -11.19
N ARG A 105 15.92 -15.13 -10.95
CA ARG A 105 16.29 -16.32 -11.74
C ARG A 105 15.86 -16.21 -13.20
N LEU A 106 14.75 -15.53 -13.50
CA LEU A 106 14.33 -15.29 -14.89
C LEU A 106 15.21 -14.22 -15.57
N TYR A 107 15.66 -13.20 -14.84
CA TYR A 107 16.62 -12.19 -15.33
C TYR A 107 18.04 -12.75 -15.57
N PHE A 108 18.42 -13.83 -14.87
CA PHE A 108 19.69 -14.55 -15.04
C PHE A 108 19.65 -15.66 -16.09
N ILE A 109 18.60 -15.74 -16.94
CA ILE A 109 18.64 -16.52 -18.18
C ILE A 109 18.72 -15.56 -19.37
N PRO A 110 19.89 -15.00 -19.69
CA PRO A 110 20.19 -14.57 -21.04
C PRO A 110 20.90 -15.74 -21.73
N TYR A 111 20.17 -16.46 -22.59
CA TYR A 111 20.72 -17.35 -23.63
C TYR A 111 21.51 -18.59 -23.15
#